data_AF-B3EEN7-F1
#
_entry.id   AF-B3EEN7-F1
#
_cell.length_a   1.000
_cell.length_b   1.000
_cell.length_c   1.000
_cell.angle_alpha   90.00
_cell.angle_beta   90.00
_cell.angle_gamma   90.00
#
_symmetry.space_group_name_H-M   'P 1'
#
loop_
_entity.id
_entity.type
_entity.pdbx_description
1 polymer ?
#
loop_
_entity_poly.entity_id
_entity_poly.type
_entity_poly.pdbx_seq_one_letter_code
_entity_poly.pdbx_strand_id
1 'polypeptide(L)' 'MNFSQLAYLFFTISLAAVFAGIIAYYYNPSRKQVVEQPKHSMLEHDE' A
#
# COMPACT_ATOMS: atom_id res chain seq x y z
N MET A 1 14.80 -4.55 29.94
CA MET A 1 14.48 -3.35 29.12
C MET A 1 13.60 -2.46 29.96
N ASN A 2 13.88 -1.14 29.99
CA ASN A 2 13.01 -0.21 30.72
C ASN A 2 11.73 0.10 29.91
N PHE A 3 10.76 0.73 30.56
CA PHE A 3 9.49 1.10 29.93
C PHE A 3 9.67 1.98 28.68
N SER A 4 10.59 2.95 28.74
CA SER A 4 10.89 3.85 27.61
C SER A 4 11.41 3.09 26.39
N GLN A 5 12.29 2.11 26.57
CA GLN A 5 12.84 1.28 25.48
C GLN A 5 11.74 0.46 24.82
N LEU A 6 10.83 -0.12 25.60
CA LEU A 6 9.66 -0.84 25.07
C LEU A 6 8.73 0.11 24.31
N ALA A 7 8.46 1.30 24.85
CA ALA A 7 7.61 2.29 24.20
C ALA A 7 8.17 2.74 22.84
N TYR A 8 9.48 3.02 22.77
CA TYR A 8 10.12 3.36 21.49
C TYR A 8 10.06 2.20 20.50
N LEU A 9 10.30 0.97 20.95
CA LEU A 9 10.22 -0.22 20.08
C LEU A 9 8.82 -0.36 19.47
N PHE A 10 7.77 -0.29 20.30
CA PHE A 10 6.39 -0.40 19.82
C PHE A 10 6.00 0.77 18.91
N PHE A 11 6.44 1.98 19.22
CA PHE A 11 6.19 3.15 18.38
C PHE A 11 6.83 2.98 16.99
N THR A 12 8.09 2.56 16.92
CA THR A 12 8.78 2.32 15.66
C THR A 12 8.10 1.21 14.85
N ILE A 13 7.70 0.11 15.49
CA ILE A 13 6.98 -0.99 14.81
C ILE A 13 5.63 -0.50 14.30
N SER A 14 4.89 0.28 15.09
CA SER A 14 3.60 0.86 14.70
C SER A 14 3.75 1.78 13.49
N LEU A 15 4.76 2.65 13.49
CA LEU A 15 5.04 3.53 12.36
C LEU A 15 5.33 2.73 11.09
N ALA A 16 6.20 1.71 11.18
CA ALA A 16 6.52 0.84 10.06
C ALA A 16 5.28 0.09 9.54
N ALA A 17 4.42 -0.40 10.43
CA ALA A 17 3.18 -1.07 10.07
C ALA A 17 2.20 -0.15 9.34
N VAL A 18 2.08 1.11 9.76
CA VAL A 18 1.24 2.12 9.08
C VAL A 18 1.77 2.36 7.66
N PHE A 19 3.07 2.58 7.49
CA PHE A 19 3.67 2.75 6.16
C PHE A 19 3.47 1.52 5.27
N ALA A 20 3.73 0.33 5.80
CA ALA A 20 3.50 -0.92 5.07
C ALA A 20 2.02 -1.08 4.67
N GLY A 21 1.08 -0.73 5.56
CA GLY A 21 -0.34 -0.74 5.29
C GLY A 21 -0.75 0.22 4.17
N ILE A 22 -0.22 1.45 4.17
CA ILE A 22 -0.45 2.43 3.10
C ILE A 22 0.05 1.89 1.76
N ILE A 23 1.28 1.37 1.73
CA ILE A 23 1.87 0.79 0.51
C ILE A 23 1.02 -0.38 0.02
N ALA A 24 0.70 -1.32 0.89
CA ALA A 24 -0.10 -2.49 0.54
C ALA A 24 -1.51 -2.11 0.06
N TYR A 25 -2.12 -1.06 0.62
CA TYR A 25 -3.42 -0.56 0.18
C TYR A 25 -3.36 0.09 -1.21
N TYR A 26 -2.39 0.98 -1.43
CA TYR A 26 -2.26 1.72 -2.69
C TYR A 26 -1.72 0.88 -3.84
N TYR A 27 -0.76 0.00 -3.56
CA TYR A 27 -0.12 -0.85 -4.56
C TYR A 27 -0.75 -2.22 -4.68
N ASN A 28 -1.94 -2.45 -4.10
CA ASN A 28 -2.64 -3.71 -4.25
C ASN A 28 -2.93 -3.97 -5.74
N PRO A 29 -2.30 -5.00 -6.36
CA PRO A 29 -2.49 -5.31 -7.78
C PRO A 29 -3.93 -5.69 -8.12
N SER A 30 -4.74 -6.09 -7.13
CA SER A 30 -6.16 -6.40 -7.30
C SER A 30 -7.00 -5.19 -7.73
N ARG A 31 -6.60 -3.96 -7.33
CA ARG A 31 -7.26 -2.72 -7.78
C ARG A 31 -6.64 -2.15 -9.05
N LYS A 32 -5.38 -2.51 -9.32
CA LYS A 32 -4.60 -2.05 -10.48
C LYS A 32 -5.29 -2.46 -11.78
N GLN A 33 -5.78 -3.70 -11.88
CA GLN A 33 -6.51 -4.16 -13.07
C GLN A 33 -7.86 -3.45 -13.28
N VAL A 34 -8.60 -3.12 -12.21
CA VAL A 34 -9.88 -2.39 -12.33
C VAL A 34 -9.67 -0.94 -12.78
N VAL A 35 -8.60 -0.30 -12.31
CA VAL A 35 -8.24 1.07 -12.72
C VAL A 35 -7.61 1.11 -14.12
N GLU A 36 -6.84 0.07 -14.50
CA GLU A 36 -6.18 0.00 -15.80
C GLU A 36 -7.09 -0.54 -16.91
N GLN A 37 -8.14 -1.30 -16.59
CA GLN A 37 -9.15 -1.79 -17.55
C GLN A 37 -9.70 -0.71 -18.49
N PRO A 38 -10.20 0.44 -18.02
CA PRO A 38 -10.69 1.51 -18.91
C PRO A 38 -9.56 2.13 -19.75
N LYS A 39 -8.30 2.04 -19.31
CA LYS A 39 -7.15 2.54 -20.07
C LYS A 39 -6.75 1.58 -21.20
N HIS A 40 -6.94 0.28 -21.00
CA HIS A 40 -6.73 -0.74 -22.04
C HIS A 40 -7.84 -0.72 -23.11
N SER A 41 -9.10 -0.46 -22.73
CA SER A 41 -10.19 -0.41 -23.72
C SER A 41 -10.05 0.76 -24.71
N MET A 42 -9.39 1.84 -24.31
CA MET A 42 -9.09 2.98 -25.20
C MET A 42 -8.09 2.63 -26.30
N LEU A 43 -7.23 1.63 -26.09
CA LEU A 43 -6.21 1.21 -27.06
C LEU A 43 -6.74 0.16 -28.04
N GLU A 44 -7.76 -0.62 -27.66
CA GLU A 44 -8.39 -1.65 -28.51
C GLU A 44 -9.42 -1.09 -29.51
N HIS A 45 -9.86 0.17 -29.36
CA HIS A 45 -10.85 0.79 -30.26
C HIS A 45 -10.21 1.63 -31.39
N ASP A 46 -8.88 1.63 -31.49
CA ASP A 46 -8.11 2.32 -32.55
C ASP A 46 -7.70 1.38 -33.72
N GLU A 47 -8.11 0.10 -33.70
CA GLU A 47 -8.08 -0.82 -34.86
C GLU A 47 -9.50 -1.04 -35.42
#